data_AF-A0AAW3WSP3-F1
#
_entry.id   AF-A0AAW3WSP3-F1
#
_cell.length_a   1.000
_cell.length_b   1.000
_cell.length_c   1.000
_cell.angle_alpha   90.00
_cell.angle_beta   90.00
_cell.angle_gamma   90.00
#
_symmetry.space_group_name_H-M   'P 1'
#
loop_
_entity.id
_entity.type
_entity.pdbx_description
1 polymer ?
#
loop_
_entity_poly.entity_id
_entity_poly.type
_entity_poly.pdbx_seq_one_letter_code
_entity_poly.pdbx_strand_id
1 'polypeptide(L)'
;MLSDNSAVAPDGQPFILTTLKNAAGMTVTLMDWGATWLSALLPLKSGEQRELLLGCQTPQDYLHQGAYLGATVGRYANRIAHASLNIDGKPHPLIANQGEHQLHGGPNGFHARRWQIVKQDEQQVVYQLHSPDGDQGFPGNLDVTLTYRLTAEHRLEIEYQARTDRACPVNLTNHAYFNLDGAGHDARQQRLQLFADRYLPVDGDGIPSADLTAVAGTGMDFRQPKTLQQDLLRDRDQQRVKGYDHAYLLHDTCHGLASPAAHLWSADGKVAMTVFTTAPALQLYSGNYLGGTPARDGGSYQNYAGIALESEFLPDSPNHPEWPQPDCWLQPGQRYQSATHYQLIPI
;
A
#
# COMPACT_ATOMS: atom_id res chain seq x y z
N MET A 1 -20.56 1.27 -8.09
CA MET A 1 -20.82 2.32 -7.08
C MET A 1 -21.09 1.64 -5.75
N LEU A 2 -20.58 2.18 -4.65
CA LEU A 2 -20.90 1.69 -3.30
C LEU A 2 -22.40 1.83 -3.07
N SER A 3 -23.05 0.80 -2.56
CA SER A 3 -24.48 0.81 -2.25
C SER A 3 -24.70 1.19 -0.78
N ASP A 4 -25.50 2.23 -0.54
CA ASP A 4 -25.90 2.72 0.79
C ASP A 4 -24.79 3.44 1.60
N ASN A 5 -25.15 4.58 2.19
CA ASN A 5 -24.28 5.44 3.00
C ASN A 5 -24.90 5.75 4.38
N SER A 6 -25.94 5.00 4.77
CA SER A 6 -26.69 5.20 6.02
C SER A 6 -25.97 4.68 7.27
N ALA A 7 -24.93 3.88 7.11
CA ALA A 7 -24.30 3.22 8.23
C ALA A 7 -23.07 3.97 8.77
N VAL A 8 -22.81 3.72 10.06
CA VAL A 8 -21.88 4.49 10.88
C VAL A 8 -20.53 3.80 10.98
N ALA A 9 -19.47 4.60 11.11
CA ALA A 9 -18.14 4.11 11.43
C ALA A 9 -18.06 3.74 12.92
N PRO A 10 -16.96 3.11 13.37
CA PRO A 10 -16.79 2.66 14.75
C PRO A 10 -16.88 3.76 15.82
N ASP A 11 -16.68 5.03 15.46
CA ASP A 11 -16.84 6.19 16.36
C ASP A 11 -18.29 6.71 16.44
N GLY A 12 -19.24 6.02 15.81
CA GLY A 12 -20.66 6.35 15.82
C GLY A 12 -21.07 7.47 14.85
N GLN A 13 -20.14 8.05 14.09
CA GLN A 13 -20.43 9.04 13.05
C GLN A 13 -20.52 8.37 11.66
N PRO A 14 -21.32 8.88 10.72
CA PRO A 14 -21.35 8.36 9.35
C PRO A 14 -19.97 8.38 8.69
N PHE A 15 -19.72 7.44 7.77
CA PHE A 15 -18.54 7.53 6.90
C PHE A 15 -18.67 8.75 5.97
N ILE A 16 -17.55 9.42 5.70
CA ILE A 16 -17.50 10.51 4.72
C ILE A 16 -16.76 10.00 3.48
N LEU A 17 -17.48 9.97 2.36
CA LEU A 17 -16.93 9.59 1.06
C LEU A 17 -16.60 10.84 0.24
N THR A 18 -15.40 10.89 -0.30
CA THR A 18 -14.95 11.96 -1.21
C THR A 18 -14.69 11.35 -2.59
N THR A 19 -15.32 11.88 -3.64
CA THR A 19 -15.05 11.46 -5.02
C THR A 19 -14.32 12.56 -5.76
N LEU A 20 -13.09 12.27 -6.17
CA LEU A 20 -12.30 13.10 -7.05
C LEU A 20 -12.64 12.75 -8.50
N LYS A 21 -12.70 13.74 -9.38
CA LYS A 21 -12.97 13.56 -10.80
C LYS A 21 -12.08 14.48 -11.62
N ASN A 22 -11.51 13.97 -12.71
CA ASN A 22 -10.80 14.80 -13.66
C ASN A 22 -11.62 15.10 -14.92
N ALA A 23 -11.14 16.05 -15.72
CA ALA A 23 -11.81 16.47 -16.96
C ALA A 23 -11.90 15.35 -18.02
N ALA A 24 -11.00 14.37 -17.97
CA ALA A 24 -11.00 13.22 -18.87
C ALA A 24 -11.99 12.11 -18.45
N GLY A 25 -12.66 12.26 -17.29
CA GLY A 25 -13.76 11.42 -16.86
C GLY A 25 -13.39 10.31 -15.88
N MET A 26 -12.12 10.19 -15.48
CA MET A 26 -11.71 9.27 -14.42
C MET A 26 -12.22 9.75 -13.07
N THR A 27 -12.67 8.79 -12.24
CA THR A 27 -13.09 9.07 -10.87
C THR A 27 -12.37 8.20 -9.86
N VAL A 28 -11.99 8.80 -8.74
CA VAL A 28 -11.41 8.13 -7.57
C VAL A 28 -12.31 8.38 -6.37
N THR A 29 -12.74 7.32 -5.68
CA THR A 29 -13.52 7.46 -4.44
C THR A 29 -12.68 7.08 -3.24
N LEU A 30 -12.71 7.93 -2.22
CA LEU A 30 -11.96 7.83 -0.98
C LEU A 30 -12.93 7.85 0.21
N MET A 31 -12.52 7.27 1.34
CA MET A 31 -13.25 7.27 2.61
C MET A 31 -12.37 7.86 3.71
N ASP A 32 -12.94 8.69 4.57
CA ASP A 32 -12.22 9.32 5.68
C ASP A 32 -11.73 8.32 6.75
N TRP A 33 -12.45 7.23 6.97
CA TRP A 33 -11.97 6.10 7.76
C TRP A 33 -10.82 5.38 7.04
N GLY A 34 -9.66 5.35 7.68
CA GLY A 34 -8.42 4.82 7.13
C GLY A 34 -7.82 5.64 5.98
N ALA A 35 -8.41 6.80 5.66
CA ALA A 35 -8.12 7.54 4.43
C ALA A 35 -8.06 6.57 3.22
N THR A 36 -9.06 5.71 3.13
CA THR A 36 -9.08 4.49 2.30
C THR A 36 -9.41 4.82 0.86
N TRP A 37 -8.63 4.30 -0.09
CA TRP A 37 -8.90 4.38 -1.53
C TRP A 37 -9.82 3.25 -1.98
N LEU A 38 -11.09 3.59 -2.15
CA LEU A 38 -12.17 2.62 -2.36
C LEU A 38 -12.39 2.25 -3.82
N SER A 39 -12.07 3.12 -4.76
CA SER A 39 -12.42 2.92 -6.18
C SER A 39 -11.55 3.77 -7.11
N ALA A 40 -11.25 3.23 -8.28
CA ALA A 40 -10.63 3.93 -9.40
C ALA A 40 -11.32 3.50 -10.70
N LEU A 41 -12.29 4.30 -11.16
CA LEU A 41 -12.98 4.07 -12.44
C LEU A 41 -12.24 4.82 -13.55
N LEU A 42 -11.66 4.06 -14.47
CA LEU A 42 -10.93 4.58 -15.63
C LEU A 42 -11.79 4.50 -16.91
N PRO A 43 -11.95 5.61 -17.65
CA PRO A 43 -12.54 5.58 -18.99
C PRO A 43 -11.59 4.87 -19.96
N LEU A 44 -12.07 3.79 -20.57
CA LEU A 44 -11.34 3.09 -21.63
C LEU A 44 -11.56 3.78 -22.98
N LYS A 45 -10.70 3.49 -23.96
CA LYS A 45 -10.87 3.96 -25.35
C LYS A 45 -12.15 3.43 -26.01
N SER A 46 -12.72 2.34 -25.51
CA SER A 46 -14.02 1.82 -25.95
C SER A 46 -15.21 2.68 -25.51
N GLY A 47 -15.02 3.61 -24.57
CA GLY A 47 -16.09 4.38 -23.92
C GLY A 47 -16.65 3.73 -22.64
N GLU A 48 -16.26 2.49 -22.35
CA GLU A 48 -16.60 1.81 -21.09
C GLU A 48 -15.78 2.36 -19.92
N GLN A 49 -16.33 2.27 -18.70
CA GLN A 49 -15.60 2.55 -17.47
C GLN A 49 -15.12 1.23 -16.87
N ARG A 50 -13.85 1.18 -16.45
CA ARG A 50 -13.28 0.00 -15.79
C ARG A 50 -12.90 0.32 -14.35
N GLU A 51 -13.42 -0.47 -13.41
CA GLU A 51 -12.97 -0.46 -12.01
C GLU A 51 -11.64 -1.21 -11.90
N LEU A 52 -10.60 -0.51 -11.47
CA LEU A 52 -9.24 -1.05 -11.40
C LEU A 52 -8.84 -1.56 -10.02
N LEU A 53 -9.65 -1.29 -8.99
CA LEU A 53 -9.36 -1.71 -7.63
C LEU A 53 -10.31 -2.79 -7.12
N LEU A 54 -9.75 -3.73 -6.36
CA LEU A 54 -10.55 -4.49 -5.42
C LEU A 54 -11.14 -3.55 -4.36
N GLY A 55 -12.28 -3.94 -3.80
CA GLY A 55 -12.96 -3.20 -2.75
C GLY A 55 -14.19 -3.95 -2.28
N CYS A 56 -14.86 -3.45 -1.26
CA CYS A 56 -16.09 -4.06 -0.77
C CYS A 56 -17.33 -3.38 -1.36
N GLN A 57 -18.50 -4.02 -1.21
CA GLN A 57 -19.77 -3.51 -1.73
C GLN A 57 -20.23 -2.25 -0.99
N THR A 58 -20.02 -2.21 0.33
CA THR A 58 -20.40 -1.09 1.20
C THR A 58 -19.22 -0.64 2.06
N PRO A 59 -19.22 0.61 2.58
CA PRO A 59 -18.22 1.07 3.56
C PRO A 59 -18.13 0.19 4.82
N GLN A 60 -19.24 -0.40 5.26
CA GLN A 60 -19.31 -1.22 6.47
C GLN A 60 -18.56 -2.54 6.32
N ASP A 61 -18.59 -3.12 5.12
CA ASP A 61 -17.88 -4.36 4.82
C ASP A 61 -16.36 -4.21 4.99
N TYR A 62 -15.81 -3.00 4.86
CA TYR A 62 -14.38 -2.73 5.10
C TYR A 62 -13.99 -2.95 6.57
N LEU A 63 -14.94 -2.91 7.51
CA LEU A 63 -14.70 -3.25 8.92
C LEU A 63 -14.61 -4.76 9.17
N HIS A 64 -15.01 -5.57 8.19
CA HIS A 64 -15.06 -7.03 8.28
C HIS A 64 -13.99 -7.73 7.44
N GLN A 65 -13.03 -6.98 6.88
CA GLN A 65 -11.91 -7.51 6.12
C GLN A 65 -10.58 -7.25 6.83
N GLY A 66 -9.65 -8.20 6.74
CA GLY A 66 -8.28 -8.10 7.28
C GLY A 66 -7.20 -7.89 6.22
N ALA A 67 -7.59 -7.58 4.98
CA ALA A 67 -6.70 -7.45 3.83
C ALA A 67 -6.18 -6.02 3.60
N TYR A 68 -6.62 -5.05 4.40
CA TYR A 68 -6.25 -3.63 4.28
C TYR A 68 -6.62 -2.99 2.92
N LEU A 69 -7.67 -3.48 2.25
CA LEU A 69 -8.04 -3.04 0.90
C LEU A 69 -8.06 -1.51 0.77
N GLY A 70 -7.07 -0.95 0.05
CA GLY A 70 -7.00 0.49 -0.24
C GLY A 70 -6.66 1.38 0.95
N ALA A 71 -6.43 0.84 2.14
CA ALA A 71 -6.26 1.63 3.35
C ALA A 71 -4.91 2.37 3.36
N THR A 72 -4.86 3.51 4.03
CA THR A 72 -3.58 4.12 4.42
C THR A 72 -3.02 3.39 5.64
N VAL A 73 -1.79 2.93 5.53
CA VAL A 73 -1.10 2.15 6.57
C VAL A 73 -0.08 3.01 7.30
N GLY A 74 -0.01 2.85 8.63
CA GLY A 74 0.94 3.53 9.51
C GLY A 74 0.66 3.24 11.00
N ARG A 75 1.54 3.62 11.94
CA ARG A 75 2.73 4.47 11.76
C ARG A 75 3.88 3.82 10.96
N TYR A 76 3.93 2.50 10.96
CA TYR A 76 4.95 1.75 10.24
C TYR A 76 4.30 0.65 9.38
N ALA A 77 4.46 0.76 8.06
CA ALA A 77 4.01 -0.23 7.09
C ALA A 77 4.88 -1.50 7.14
N ASN A 78 4.29 -2.60 6.68
CA ASN A 78 4.83 -3.95 6.83
C ASN A 78 5.11 -4.37 8.30
N ARG A 79 6.00 -5.33 8.49
CA ARG A 79 6.28 -5.97 9.78
C ARG A 79 7.43 -5.33 10.54
N ILE A 80 7.36 -5.40 11.87
CA ILE A 80 8.46 -5.20 12.81
C ILE A 80 8.61 -6.49 13.64
N ALA A 81 9.80 -7.09 13.59
CA ALA A 81 10.09 -8.35 14.25
C ALA A 81 9.91 -8.24 15.77
N HIS A 82 9.38 -9.31 16.37
CA HIS A 82 9.02 -9.43 17.78
C HIS A 82 8.21 -8.26 18.38
N ALA A 83 7.55 -7.45 17.53
CA ALA A 83 6.84 -6.24 17.95
C ALA A 83 7.71 -5.40 18.90
N SER A 84 8.98 -5.18 18.56
CA SER A 84 9.92 -4.49 19.45
C SER A 84 10.87 -3.61 18.65
N LEU A 85 11.09 -2.40 19.16
CA LEU A 85 12.11 -1.48 18.68
C LEU A 85 13.33 -1.52 19.59
N ASN A 86 14.48 -1.12 19.06
CA ASN A 86 15.66 -0.83 19.87
C ASN A 86 15.85 0.68 20.01
N ILE A 87 15.63 1.23 21.21
CA ILE A 87 15.82 2.65 21.52
C ILE A 87 16.91 2.78 22.57
N ASP A 88 18.01 3.46 22.23
CA ASP A 88 19.18 3.65 23.11
C ASP A 88 19.73 2.34 23.69
N GLY A 89 19.73 1.27 22.88
CA GLY A 89 20.21 -0.05 23.27
C GLY A 89 19.23 -0.84 24.15
N LYS A 90 17.99 -0.38 24.31
CA LYS A 90 16.96 -1.02 25.14
C LYS A 90 15.76 -1.45 24.29
N PRO A 91 15.18 -2.64 24.56
CA PRO A 91 13.96 -3.07 23.90
C PRO A 91 12.79 -2.17 24.31
N HIS A 92 12.04 -1.71 23.33
CA HIS A 92 10.85 -0.89 23.48
C HIS A 92 9.67 -1.62 22.82
N PRO A 93 8.71 -2.13 23.60
CA PRO A 93 7.65 -2.99 23.09
C PRO A 93 6.61 -2.21 22.27
N LEU A 94 6.17 -2.81 21.18
CA LEU A 94 5.04 -2.43 20.36
C LEU A 94 3.87 -3.41 20.60
N ILE A 95 2.68 -3.08 20.10
CA ILE A 95 1.52 -3.98 20.18
C ILE A 95 1.56 -4.99 19.03
N ALA A 96 1.80 -6.26 19.33
CA ALA A 96 1.73 -7.35 18.36
C ALA A 96 0.28 -7.60 17.86
N ASN A 97 0.13 -7.89 16.57
CA ASN A 97 -1.14 -8.25 15.93
C ASN A 97 -0.99 -9.35 14.87
N GLN A 98 0.21 -9.84 14.62
CA GLN A 98 0.45 -10.99 13.74
C GLN A 98 1.50 -11.91 14.37
N GLY A 99 1.01 -12.90 15.13
CA GLY A 99 1.89 -13.73 15.94
C GLY A 99 2.63 -12.89 16.98
N GLU A 100 3.95 -13.03 17.05
CA GLU A 100 4.81 -12.23 17.93
C GLU A 100 5.21 -10.88 17.31
N HIS A 101 4.81 -10.60 16.06
CA HIS A 101 5.23 -9.42 15.31
C HIS A 101 4.15 -8.35 15.30
N GLN A 102 4.57 -7.11 15.03
CA GLN A 102 3.65 -6.04 14.69
C GLN A 102 3.60 -5.89 13.18
N LEU A 103 2.38 -5.89 12.62
CA LEU A 103 2.11 -5.67 11.21
C LEU A 103 1.30 -4.37 11.05
N HIS A 104 1.68 -3.54 10.08
CA HIS A 104 0.91 -2.39 9.60
C HIS A 104 0.52 -1.39 10.71
N GLY A 105 1.45 -1.19 11.64
CA GLY A 105 1.30 -0.26 12.75
C GLY A 105 0.43 -0.76 13.91
N GLY A 106 0.03 -2.04 13.92
CA GLY A 106 -0.70 -2.64 15.04
C GLY A 106 -2.22 -2.72 14.85
N PRO A 107 -2.95 -3.28 15.84
CA PRO A 107 -4.37 -3.62 15.70
C PRO A 107 -5.28 -2.40 15.49
N ASN A 108 -4.89 -1.21 15.95
CA ASN A 108 -5.61 0.05 15.72
C ASN A 108 -4.73 1.08 14.99
N GLY A 109 -3.91 0.59 14.03
CA GLY A 109 -3.10 1.42 13.16
C GLY A 109 -3.92 2.38 12.29
N PHE A 110 -3.26 3.13 11.41
CA PHE A 110 -3.87 4.26 10.69
C PHE A 110 -5.03 3.88 9.77
N HIS A 111 -5.08 2.62 9.33
CA HIS A 111 -6.16 2.05 8.52
C HIS A 111 -7.50 1.97 9.28
N ALA A 112 -7.47 1.92 10.62
CA ALA A 112 -8.62 1.73 11.48
C ALA A 112 -8.96 3.01 12.28
N ARG A 113 -8.71 4.18 11.71
CA ARG A 113 -8.90 5.48 12.38
C ARG A 113 -9.62 6.45 11.44
N ARG A 114 -10.45 7.34 12.00
CA ARG A 114 -10.98 8.47 11.23
C ARG A 114 -9.88 9.49 11.00
N TRP A 115 -9.66 9.84 9.74
CA TRP A 115 -8.82 10.96 9.36
C TRP A 115 -9.68 12.22 9.21
N GLN A 116 -9.18 13.35 9.70
CA GLN A 116 -9.85 14.63 9.55
C GLN A 116 -9.65 15.16 8.12
N ILE A 117 -10.74 15.45 7.40
CA ILE A 117 -10.68 16.19 6.13
C ILE A 117 -10.44 17.66 6.46
N VAL A 118 -9.30 18.21 6.03
CA VAL A 118 -8.94 19.62 6.28
C VAL A 118 -9.05 20.51 5.03
N LYS A 119 -9.00 19.91 3.84
CA LYS A 119 -9.22 20.59 2.57
C LYS A 119 -9.74 19.59 1.54
N GLN A 120 -10.68 20.00 0.70
CA GLN A 120 -11.10 19.21 -0.46
C GLN A 120 -11.64 20.10 -1.58
N ASP A 121 -11.49 19.64 -2.81
CA ASP A 121 -12.12 20.14 -4.03
C ASP A 121 -12.41 18.97 -4.98
N GLU A 122 -12.76 19.24 -6.24
CA GLU A 122 -13.11 18.21 -7.22
C GLU A 122 -11.94 17.27 -7.58
N GLN A 123 -10.68 17.68 -7.36
CA GLN A 123 -9.48 16.95 -7.79
C GLN A 123 -8.53 16.62 -6.64
N GLN A 124 -8.73 17.18 -5.45
CA GLN A 124 -7.86 16.97 -4.31
C GLN A 124 -8.64 16.77 -3.00
N VAL A 125 -8.10 15.95 -2.11
CA VAL A 125 -8.47 15.93 -0.69
C VAL A 125 -7.21 15.84 0.18
N VAL A 126 -7.21 16.58 1.28
CA VAL A 126 -6.16 16.58 2.29
C VAL A 126 -6.74 16.09 3.60
N TYR A 127 -6.13 15.04 4.13
CA TYR A 127 -6.43 14.41 5.39
C TYR A 127 -5.37 14.74 6.44
N GLN A 128 -5.77 14.80 7.71
CA GLN A 128 -4.86 14.86 8.85
C GLN A 128 -5.20 13.79 9.89
N LEU A 129 -4.17 13.25 10.53
CA LEU A 129 -4.29 12.35 11.66
C LEU A 129 -3.24 12.71 12.71
N HIS A 130 -3.68 12.83 13.96
CA HIS A 130 -2.81 12.92 15.12
C HIS A 130 -2.72 11.54 15.79
N SER A 131 -1.50 11.02 15.92
CA SER A 131 -1.22 9.80 16.66
C SER A 131 -0.41 10.16 17.91
N PRO A 132 -0.98 10.02 19.12
CA PRO A 132 -0.36 10.49 20.35
C PRO A 132 0.79 9.58 20.82
N ASP A 133 1.71 10.08 21.63
CA ASP A 133 2.76 9.26 22.27
C ASP A 133 2.19 7.98 22.89
N GLY A 134 2.83 6.85 22.58
CA GLY A 134 2.41 5.51 23.01
C GLY A 134 1.35 4.82 22.14
N ASP A 135 0.78 5.47 21.11
CA ASP A 135 -0.19 4.84 20.21
C ASP A 135 0.43 3.63 19.50
N GLN A 136 -0.19 2.45 19.67
CA GLN A 136 0.29 1.15 19.23
C GLN A 136 1.71 0.78 19.74
N GLY A 137 2.14 1.45 20.82
CA GLY A 137 3.45 1.33 21.44
C GLY A 137 4.51 2.26 20.85
N PHE A 138 4.24 3.03 19.80
CA PHE A 138 5.27 3.90 19.22
C PHE A 138 5.57 5.14 20.10
N PRO A 139 6.84 5.56 20.22
CA PRO A 139 7.20 6.78 20.94
C PRO A 139 6.83 8.05 20.17
N GLY A 140 6.60 9.13 20.89
CA GLY A 140 6.38 10.47 20.34
C GLY A 140 4.97 10.69 19.79
N ASN A 141 4.55 11.95 19.84
CA ASN A 141 3.41 12.39 19.06
C ASN A 141 3.81 12.41 17.58
N LEU A 142 2.91 12.01 16.69
CA LEU A 142 3.10 12.06 15.24
C LEU A 142 1.90 12.74 14.60
N ASP A 143 2.13 13.90 14.00
CA ASP A 143 1.16 14.61 13.18
C ASP A 143 1.39 14.28 11.72
N VAL A 144 0.38 13.73 11.06
CA VAL A 144 0.46 13.28 9.66
C VAL A 144 -0.51 14.07 8.81
N THR A 145 -0.03 14.52 7.65
CA THR A 145 -0.85 15.08 6.58
C THR A 145 -0.73 14.19 5.36
N LEU A 146 -1.86 13.78 4.80
CA LEU A 146 -1.97 12.95 3.61
C LEU A 146 -2.75 13.72 2.54
N THR A 147 -2.19 13.81 1.34
CA THR A 147 -2.86 14.46 0.20
C THR A 147 -3.07 13.44 -0.90
N TYR A 148 -4.32 13.30 -1.34
CA TYR A 148 -4.66 12.65 -2.60
C TYR A 148 -4.97 13.72 -3.65
N ARG A 149 -4.38 13.60 -4.84
CA ARG A 149 -4.62 14.50 -5.97
C ARG A 149 -4.78 13.72 -7.27
N LEU A 150 -5.92 13.90 -7.95
CA LEU A 150 -6.20 13.32 -9.25
C LEU A 150 -5.90 14.34 -10.36
N THR A 151 -4.89 14.07 -11.19
CA THR A 151 -4.50 14.97 -12.28
C THR A 151 -5.38 14.80 -13.52
N ALA A 152 -5.27 15.74 -14.47
CA ALA A 152 -5.98 15.66 -15.75
C ALA A 152 -5.56 14.42 -16.59
N GLU A 153 -4.35 13.93 -16.39
CA GLU A 153 -3.74 12.83 -17.14
C GLU A 153 -4.00 11.45 -16.50
N HIS A 154 -5.02 11.27 -15.66
CA HIS A 154 -5.33 10.00 -14.97
C HIS A 154 -4.24 9.52 -14.00
N ARG A 155 -3.55 10.46 -13.36
CA ARG A 155 -2.61 10.14 -12.28
C ARG A 155 -3.25 10.39 -10.94
N LEU A 156 -3.28 9.38 -10.07
CA LEU A 156 -3.52 9.60 -8.65
C LEU A 156 -2.17 9.76 -7.95
N GLU A 157 -1.97 10.93 -7.39
CA GLU A 157 -0.81 11.25 -6.57
C GLU A 157 -1.19 11.15 -5.10
N ILE A 158 -0.36 10.45 -4.33
CA ILE A 158 -0.50 10.28 -2.89
C ILE A 158 0.75 10.84 -2.24
N GLU A 159 0.60 11.87 -1.43
CA GLU A 159 1.71 12.53 -0.74
C GLU A 159 1.51 12.49 0.77
N TYR A 160 2.55 12.06 1.48
CA TYR A 160 2.60 11.96 2.92
C TYR A 160 3.59 12.96 3.49
N GLN A 161 3.20 13.64 4.55
CA GLN A 161 4.07 14.47 5.37
C GLN A 161 3.85 14.15 6.83
N ALA A 162 4.92 14.01 7.61
CA ALA A 162 4.80 13.81 9.05
C ALA A 162 5.85 14.57 9.85
N ARG A 163 5.51 14.88 11.09
CA ARG A 163 6.39 15.49 12.09
C ARG A 163 6.19 14.81 13.43
N THR A 164 7.28 14.70 14.18
CA THR A 164 7.27 14.14 15.52
C THR A 164 8.01 15.02 16.52
N ASP A 165 7.67 14.89 17.79
CA ASP A 165 8.34 15.54 18.92
C ASP A 165 9.36 14.63 19.63
N ARG A 166 9.44 13.34 19.25
CA ARG A 166 10.43 12.38 19.72
C ARG A 166 10.83 11.43 18.59
N ALA A 167 12.09 10.98 18.58
CA ALA A 167 12.56 10.00 17.59
C ALA A 167 11.60 8.80 17.47
N CYS A 168 11.10 8.55 16.26
CA CYS A 168 10.13 7.49 15.98
C CYS A 168 10.35 6.94 14.56
N PRO A 169 10.31 5.61 14.34
CA PRO A 169 10.29 5.08 12.98
C PRO A 169 8.96 5.44 12.29
N VAL A 170 9.02 5.88 11.04
CA VAL A 170 7.85 6.24 10.24
C VAL A 170 7.97 5.63 8.85
N ASN A 171 6.97 4.85 8.45
CA ASN A 171 6.86 4.25 7.14
C ASN A 171 5.38 4.21 6.75
N LEU A 172 4.98 5.04 5.80
CA LEU A 172 3.57 5.21 5.41
C LEU A 172 3.37 4.77 3.96
N THR A 173 2.31 4.01 3.71
CA THR A 173 1.95 3.52 2.37
C THR A 173 0.42 3.48 2.19
N ASN A 174 -0.01 3.17 0.96
CA ASN A 174 -1.39 2.84 0.64
C ASN A 174 -1.47 1.38 0.15
N HIS A 175 -2.40 0.62 0.71
CA HIS A 175 -2.51 -0.82 0.48
C HIS A 175 -3.60 -1.16 -0.56
N ALA A 176 -3.68 -0.39 -1.66
CA ALA A 176 -4.59 -0.67 -2.77
C ALA A 176 -4.24 -1.98 -3.49
N TYR A 177 -5.28 -2.75 -3.82
CA TYR A 177 -5.17 -3.96 -4.63
C TYR A 177 -5.68 -3.71 -6.03
N PHE A 178 -4.78 -3.81 -7.00
CA PHE A 178 -5.05 -3.57 -8.41
C PHE A 178 -5.46 -4.86 -9.13
N ASN A 179 -6.52 -4.77 -9.91
CA ASN A 179 -6.82 -5.68 -11.01
C ASN A 179 -7.24 -4.85 -12.24
N LEU A 180 -6.29 -4.63 -13.14
CA LEU A 180 -6.40 -3.82 -14.35
C LEU A 180 -7.24 -4.48 -15.46
N ASP A 181 -7.51 -5.78 -15.38
CA ASP A 181 -8.48 -6.46 -16.25
C ASP A 181 -9.93 -6.12 -15.87
N GLY A 182 -10.11 -5.49 -14.71
CA GLY A 182 -11.39 -5.25 -14.06
C GLY A 182 -11.44 -6.00 -12.74
N ALA A 183 -12.03 -5.40 -11.72
CA ALA A 183 -12.09 -5.99 -10.39
C ALA A 183 -12.65 -7.44 -10.40
N GLY A 184 -11.93 -8.38 -9.78
CA GLY A 184 -12.58 -9.38 -8.94
C GLY A 184 -12.35 -10.88 -9.18
N HIS A 185 -11.46 -11.32 -10.07
CA HIS A 185 -11.30 -12.77 -10.30
C HIS A 185 -9.88 -13.31 -10.16
N ASP A 186 -8.95 -12.89 -11.01
CA ASP A 186 -7.57 -13.39 -10.98
C ASP A 186 -6.65 -12.36 -11.61
N ALA A 187 -5.63 -11.94 -10.87
CA ALA A 187 -4.65 -10.95 -11.32
C ALA A 187 -3.38 -11.59 -11.88
N ARG A 188 -3.23 -12.93 -11.86
CA ARG A 188 -1.94 -13.58 -12.15
C ARG A 188 -1.55 -13.51 -13.63
N GLN A 189 -2.49 -13.27 -14.53
CA GLN A 189 -2.21 -13.09 -15.96
C GLN A 189 -1.78 -11.65 -16.30
N GLN A 190 -1.91 -10.71 -15.36
CA GLN A 190 -1.36 -9.38 -15.52
C GLN A 190 0.16 -9.45 -15.60
N ARG A 191 0.75 -8.53 -16.36
CA ARG A 191 2.20 -8.45 -16.54
C ARG A 191 2.77 -7.37 -15.65
N LEU A 192 3.88 -7.68 -14.97
CA LEU A 192 4.60 -6.76 -14.10
C LEU A 192 6.03 -6.59 -14.60
N GLN A 193 6.55 -5.37 -14.47
CA GLN A 193 7.96 -5.05 -14.51
C GLN A 193 8.32 -4.22 -13.27
N LEU A 194 9.45 -4.53 -12.63
CA LEU A 194 10.00 -3.81 -11.49
C LEU A 194 11.41 -3.32 -11.80
N PHE A 195 11.72 -2.08 -11.40
CA PHE A 195 13.05 -1.49 -11.54
C PHE A 195 13.86 -1.69 -10.26
N ALA A 196 14.23 -2.94 -10.03
CA ALA A 196 14.98 -3.41 -8.86
C ALA A 196 15.87 -4.61 -9.23
N ASP A 197 17.09 -4.64 -8.70
CA ASP A 197 18.01 -5.78 -8.87
C ASP A 197 18.06 -6.70 -7.64
N ARG A 198 17.44 -6.30 -6.53
CA ARG A 198 17.45 -7.04 -5.26
C ARG A 198 16.08 -7.08 -4.62
N TYR A 199 15.80 -8.17 -3.93
CA TYR A 199 14.63 -8.33 -3.06
C TYR A 199 15.07 -8.75 -1.66
N LEU A 200 14.18 -8.61 -0.69
CA LEU A 200 14.38 -9.03 0.69
C LEU A 200 13.73 -10.40 0.93
N PRO A 201 14.50 -11.49 1.13
CA PRO A 201 13.94 -12.80 1.44
C PRO A 201 13.31 -12.84 2.82
N VAL A 202 12.17 -13.52 2.95
CA VAL A 202 11.43 -13.65 4.22
C VAL A 202 11.26 -15.10 4.65
N ASP A 203 11.02 -15.29 5.95
CA ASP A 203 10.63 -16.58 6.52
C ASP A 203 9.12 -16.85 6.39
N GLY A 204 8.62 -17.85 7.10
CA GLY A 204 7.19 -18.22 7.07
C GLY A 204 6.26 -17.22 7.76
N ASP A 205 6.80 -16.37 8.63
CA ASP A 205 6.05 -15.32 9.34
C ASP A 205 6.12 -13.98 8.61
N GLY A 206 6.90 -13.93 7.51
CA GLY A 206 7.09 -12.74 6.67
C GLY A 206 8.18 -11.81 7.20
N ILE A 207 9.01 -12.27 8.13
CA ILE A 207 10.14 -11.50 8.67
C ILE A 207 11.38 -11.67 7.78
N PRO A 208 12.17 -10.62 7.55
CA PRO A 208 13.44 -10.72 6.84
C PRO A 208 14.32 -11.83 7.40
N SER A 209 14.74 -12.76 6.53
CA SER A 209 15.42 -13.99 6.95
C SER A 209 16.83 -14.14 6.38
N ALA A 210 17.23 -13.24 5.50
CA ALA A 210 18.55 -13.18 4.87
C ALA A 210 18.82 -11.76 4.35
N ASP A 211 20.07 -11.51 3.96
CA ASP A 211 20.47 -10.27 3.30
C ASP A 211 19.76 -10.07 1.95
N LEU A 212 19.73 -8.81 1.49
CA LEU A 212 19.22 -8.42 0.18
C LEU A 212 19.83 -9.27 -0.94
N THR A 213 18.97 -10.04 -1.59
CA THR A 213 19.36 -11.08 -2.54
C THR A 213 19.10 -10.61 -3.97
N ALA A 214 20.03 -10.92 -4.88
CA ALA A 214 19.89 -10.56 -6.29
C ALA A 214 18.69 -11.30 -6.92
N VAL A 215 17.90 -10.60 -7.73
CA VAL A 215 16.78 -11.21 -8.46
C VAL A 215 17.25 -12.06 -9.64
N ALA A 216 18.47 -11.84 -10.13
CA ALA A 216 19.00 -12.49 -11.33
C ALA A 216 19.02 -14.03 -11.18
N GLY A 217 18.34 -14.71 -12.11
CA GLY A 217 18.27 -16.18 -12.12
C GLY A 217 17.19 -16.78 -11.21
N THR A 218 16.47 -15.97 -10.44
CA THR A 218 15.37 -16.42 -9.59
C THR A 218 14.01 -16.14 -10.25
N GLY A 219 12.95 -16.76 -9.74
CA GLY A 219 11.57 -16.43 -10.07
C GLY A 219 11.14 -15.03 -9.62
N MET A 220 11.96 -14.33 -8.82
CA MET A 220 11.76 -12.94 -8.39
C MET A 220 12.19 -11.92 -9.46
N ASP A 221 12.79 -12.36 -10.59
CA ASP A 221 13.27 -11.44 -11.63
C ASP A 221 12.13 -10.81 -12.45
N PHE A 222 11.70 -9.60 -12.05
CA PHE A 222 10.74 -8.78 -12.78
C PHE A 222 11.41 -7.63 -13.56
N ARG A 223 12.73 -7.65 -13.76
CA ARG A 223 13.42 -6.57 -14.50
C ARG A 223 12.98 -6.49 -15.96
N GLN A 224 12.60 -7.64 -16.52
CA GLN A 224 11.88 -7.74 -17.78
C GLN A 224 10.40 -8.03 -17.51
N PRO A 225 9.47 -7.44 -18.29
CA PRO A 225 8.04 -7.69 -18.11
C PRO A 225 7.70 -9.17 -18.24
N LYS A 226 7.00 -9.73 -17.25
CA LYS A 226 6.46 -11.09 -17.28
C LYS A 226 5.11 -11.16 -16.57
N THR A 227 4.33 -12.21 -16.82
CA THR A 227 3.10 -12.41 -16.04
C THR A 227 3.46 -12.80 -14.61
N LEU A 228 2.63 -12.41 -13.65
CA LEU A 228 2.80 -12.83 -12.26
C LEU A 228 2.79 -14.37 -12.14
N GLN A 229 1.98 -15.04 -12.97
CA GLN A 229 1.87 -16.51 -13.01
C GLN A 229 3.16 -17.21 -13.48
N GLN A 230 3.99 -16.56 -14.30
CA GLN A 230 5.07 -17.23 -15.05
C GLN A 230 6.06 -17.98 -14.14
N ASP A 231 6.49 -17.35 -13.05
CA ASP A 231 7.44 -17.91 -12.09
C ASP A 231 6.82 -18.10 -10.69
N LEU A 232 5.49 -18.02 -10.55
CA LEU A 232 4.81 -18.11 -9.26
C LEU A 232 5.06 -19.47 -8.57
N LEU A 233 5.47 -19.44 -7.30
CA LEU A 233 5.85 -20.61 -6.48
C LEU A 233 7.07 -21.39 -6.99
N ARG A 234 7.86 -20.81 -7.90
CA ARG A 234 9.09 -21.45 -8.42
C ARG A 234 10.15 -21.59 -7.32
N ASP A 235 10.33 -20.54 -6.52
CA ASP A 235 11.39 -20.49 -5.52
C ASP A 235 10.85 -20.74 -4.10
N ARG A 236 11.73 -21.20 -3.20
CA ARG A 236 11.39 -21.48 -1.80
C ARG A 236 10.81 -20.26 -1.07
N ASP A 237 11.35 -19.07 -1.34
CA ASP A 237 10.89 -17.83 -0.71
C ASP A 237 9.42 -17.56 -1.06
N GLN A 238 9.04 -17.76 -2.32
CA GLN A 238 7.64 -17.64 -2.75
C GLN A 238 6.74 -18.72 -2.13
N GLN A 239 7.25 -19.96 -2.04
CA GLN A 239 6.48 -21.08 -1.48
C GLN A 239 6.14 -20.86 0.00
N ARG A 240 7.03 -20.22 0.77
CA ARG A 240 6.79 -19.91 2.19
C ARG A 240 5.58 -19.00 2.40
N VAL A 241 5.42 -18.00 1.53
CA VAL A 241 4.36 -17.00 1.62
C VAL A 241 3.21 -17.25 0.63
N LYS A 242 3.22 -18.40 -0.05
CA LYS A 242 2.23 -18.83 -1.04
C LYS A 242 2.08 -17.86 -2.23
N GLY A 243 3.16 -17.20 -2.65
CA GLY A 243 3.16 -16.29 -3.79
C GLY A 243 4.28 -15.26 -3.68
N TYR A 244 4.04 -14.06 -4.18
CA TYR A 244 4.90 -12.92 -3.89
C TYR A 244 4.34 -12.17 -2.68
N ASP A 245 5.17 -11.97 -1.67
CA ASP A 245 4.95 -11.05 -0.54
C ASP A 245 6.33 -10.52 -0.10
N HIS A 246 7.02 -9.80 -0.99
CA HIS A 246 8.42 -9.41 -0.77
C HIS A 246 8.67 -7.96 -1.19
N ALA A 247 9.56 -7.31 -0.44
CA ALA A 247 10.05 -5.98 -0.76
C ALA A 247 11.20 -6.05 -1.76
N TYR A 248 11.14 -5.19 -2.77
CA TYR A 248 12.18 -4.98 -3.76
C TYR A 248 12.88 -3.67 -3.50
N LEU A 249 14.21 -3.69 -3.34
CA LEU A 249 15.00 -2.46 -3.22
C LEU A 249 15.10 -1.82 -4.61
N LEU A 250 14.51 -0.63 -4.74
CA LEU A 250 14.40 0.06 -6.02
C LEU A 250 15.76 0.62 -6.46
N HIS A 251 15.88 0.84 -7.77
CA HIS A 251 17.01 1.59 -8.31
C HIS A 251 17.00 3.03 -7.80
N ASP A 252 18.18 3.59 -7.52
CA ASP A 252 18.30 4.99 -7.07
C ASP A 252 17.66 6.01 -8.03
N THR A 253 17.60 5.68 -9.33
CA THR A 253 16.94 6.49 -10.36
C THR A 253 15.45 6.69 -10.11
N CYS A 254 14.81 5.81 -9.33
CA CYS A 254 13.39 5.87 -9.00
C CYS A 254 13.10 6.95 -7.95
N HIS A 255 14.02 7.24 -7.02
CA HIS A 255 13.81 8.02 -5.78
C HIS A 255 13.50 9.52 -5.94
N GLY A 256 13.09 9.97 -7.13
CA GLY A 256 12.76 11.37 -7.43
C GLY A 256 11.52 11.57 -8.31
N LEU A 257 10.66 10.54 -8.43
CA LEU A 257 9.44 10.56 -9.26
C LEU A 257 9.66 10.77 -10.77
N ALA A 258 10.91 10.83 -11.21
CA ALA A 258 11.27 11.04 -12.61
C ALA A 258 11.35 9.72 -13.41
N SER A 259 11.74 8.63 -12.75
CA SER A 259 11.78 7.29 -13.34
C SER A 259 10.76 6.37 -12.66
N PRO A 260 10.16 5.44 -13.41
CA PRO A 260 9.20 4.50 -12.85
C PRO A 260 9.89 3.52 -11.87
N ALA A 261 9.16 3.13 -10.82
CA ALA A 261 9.49 2.02 -9.94
C ALA A 261 8.91 0.69 -10.45
N ALA A 262 7.74 0.76 -11.11
CA ALA A 262 7.08 -0.40 -11.68
C ALA A 262 6.19 -0.05 -12.87
N HIS A 263 5.96 -1.04 -13.72
CA HIS A 263 4.88 -1.03 -14.69
C HIS A 263 4.00 -2.27 -14.51
N LEU A 264 2.69 -2.09 -14.58
CA LEU A 264 1.70 -3.15 -14.55
C LEU A 264 0.81 -3.04 -15.79
N TRP A 265 0.53 -4.15 -16.45
CA TRP A 265 -0.38 -4.20 -17.60
C TRP A 265 -1.48 -5.22 -17.35
N SER A 266 -2.71 -4.87 -17.75
CA SER A 266 -3.81 -5.82 -17.81
C SER A 266 -3.48 -6.98 -18.75
N ALA A 267 -4.00 -8.17 -18.45
CA ALA A 267 -3.83 -9.34 -19.31
C ALA A 267 -4.42 -9.11 -20.71
N ASP A 268 -5.52 -8.35 -20.80
CA ASP A 268 -6.15 -7.97 -22.07
C ASP A 268 -5.43 -6.85 -22.83
N GLY A 269 -4.38 -6.25 -22.25
CA GLY A 269 -3.57 -5.20 -22.85
C GLY A 269 -4.27 -3.85 -23.02
N LYS A 270 -5.45 -3.64 -22.43
CA LYS A 270 -6.22 -2.39 -22.56
C LYS A 270 -5.90 -1.34 -21.51
N VAL A 271 -5.24 -1.71 -20.42
CA VAL A 271 -4.87 -0.77 -19.35
C VAL A 271 -3.42 -1.03 -18.94
N ALA A 272 -2.67 0.05 -18.78
CA ALA A 272 -1.40 0.04 -18.07
C ALA A 272 -1.45 0.96 -16.85
N MET A 273 -0.60 0.64 -15.88
CA MET A 273 -0.29 1.47 -14.75
C MET A 273 1.22 1.64 -14.68
N THR A 274 1.68 2.87 -14.46
CA THR A 274 3.07 3.16 -14.11
C THR A 274 3.11 3.72 -12.70
N VAL A 275 3.97 3.16 -11.86
CA VAL A 275 4.17 3.58 -10.47
C VAL A 275 5.45 4.40 -10.39
N PHE A 276 5.37 5.58 -9.78
CA PHE A 276 6.52 6.40 -9.41
C PHE A 276 6.50 6.57 -7.90
N THR A 277 7.66 6.56 -7.24
CA THR A 277 7.71 6.80 -5.79
C THR A 277 9.01 7.44 -5.35
N THR A 278 9.01 8.09 -4.20
CA THR A 278 10.23 8.52 -3.49
C THR A 278 10.70 7.49 -2.45
N ALA A 279 9.92 6.45 -2.17
CA ALA A 279 10.27 5.40 -1.23
C ALA A 279 11.44 4.54 -1.76
N PRO A 280 12.29 3.99 -0.88
CA PRO A 280 13.44 3.18 -1.30
C PRO A 280 13.05 1.78 -1.79
N ALA A 281 11.90 1.25 -1.35
CA ALA A 281 11.45 -0.09 -1.70
C ALA A 281 10.00 -0.10 -2.20
N LEU A 282 9.66 -1.20 -2.88
CA LEU A 282 8.31 -1.52 -3.28
C LEU A 282 7.97 -2.95 -2.84
N GLN A 283 6.96 -3.10 -1.99
CA GLN A 283 6.37 -4.39 -1.67
C GLN A 283 5.54 -4.89 -2.86
N LEU A 284 5.86 -6.07 -3.35
CA LEU A 284 4.99 -6.81 -4.25
C LEU A 284 4.24 -7.86 -3.43
N TYR A 285 2.94 -7.68 -3.28
CA TYR A 285 2.05 -8.69 -2.73
C TYR A 285 1.05 -9.16 -3.78
N SER A 286 1.06 -10.46 -4.10
CA SER A 286 0.18 -11.04 -5.12
C SER A 286 -1.18 -11.50 -4.61
N GLY A 287 -1.62 -11.05 -3.43
CA GLY A 287 -2.97 -11.36 -2.92
C GLY A 287 -3.12 -12.81 -2.42
N ASN A 288 -2.06 -13.38 -1.88
CA ASN A 288 -1.94 -14.81 -1.54
C ASN A 288 -2.99 -15.30 -0.53
N TYR A 289 -3.52 -14.39 0.28
CA TYR A 289 -4.48 -14.63 1.36
C TYR A 289 -5.79 -13.82 1.19
N LEU A 290 -6.14 -13.41 -0.03
CA LEU A 290 -7.40 -12.68 -0.28
C LEU A 290 -8.67 -13.54 -0.15
N GLY A 291 -8.54 -14.86 -0.17
CA GLY A 291 -9.64 -15.81 -0.07
C GLY A 291 -10.58 -15.53 1.10
N GLY A 292 -11.86 -15.27 0.80
CA GLY A 292 -12.89 -14.98 1.80
C GLY A 292 -13.04 -13.50 2.16
N THR A 293 -12.21 -12.62 1.61
CA THR A 293 -12.36 -11.17 1.80
C THR A 293 -13.64 -10.67 1.12
N PRO A 294 -14.52 -9.88 1.79
CA PRO A 294 -15.70 -9.27 1.20
C PRO A 294 -15.41 -8.54 -0.13
N ALA A 295 -16.18 -8.86 -1.16
CA ALA A 295 -15.98 -8.33 -2.51
C ALA A 295 -17.03 -7.29 -2.92
N ARG A 296 -16.70 -6.50 -3.94
CA ARG A 296 -17.54 -5.41 -4.48
C ARG A 296 -18.90 -5.88 -5.00
N ASP A 297 -19.01 -7.12 -5.42
CA ASP A 297 -20.24 -7.74 -5.94
C ASP A 297 -21.14 -8.32 -4.82
N GLY A 298 -20.75 -8.16 -3.55
CA GLY A 298 -21.42 -8.74 -2.39
C GLY A 298 -21.00 -10.19 -2.07
N GLY A 299 -20.11 -10.76 -2.88
CA GLY A 299 -19.49 -12.07 -2.64
C GLY A 299 -18.20 -11.97 -1.83
N SER A 300 -17.25 -12.84 -2.15
CA SER A 300 -15.89 -12.80 -1.58
C SER A 300 -14.83 -13.08 -2.63
N TYR A 301 -13.67 -12.45 -2.44
CA TYR A 301 -12.52 -12.67 -3.31
C TYR A 301 -11.92 -14.05 -3.13
N GLN A 302 -11.29 -14.54 -4.20
CA GLN A 302 -10.40 -15.68 -4.17
C GLN A 302 -8.96 -15.22 -3.92
N ASN A 303 -8.07 -16.13 -3.53
CA ASN A 303 -6.63 -15.84 -3.54
C ASN A 303 -6.21 -15.36 -4.94
N TYR A 304 -5.28 -14.42 -4.96
CA TYR A 304 -4.72 -13.81 -6.17
C TYR A 304 -5.70 -12.96 -7.00
N ALA A 305 -6.85 -12.54 -6.44
CA ALA A 305 -7.81 -11.70 -7.15
C ALA A 305 -7.27 -10.29 -7.51
N GLY A 306 -6.21 -9.83 -6.84
CA GLY A 306 -5.59 -8.51 -7.04
C GLY A 306 -4.16 -8.50 -6.50
N ILE A 307 -3.39 -7.48 -6.87
CA ILE A 307 -2.02 -7.27 -6.38
C ILE A 307 -1.86 -5.93 -5.68
N ALA A 308 -1.06 -5.87 -4.62
CA ALA A 308 -0.64 -4.61 -4.01
C ALA A 308 0.81 -4.29 -4.43
N LEU A 309 1.06 -3.01 -4.69
CA LEU A 309 2.36 -2.44 -5.00
C LEU A 309 2.61 -1.30 -4.03
N GLU A 310 3.11 -1.62 -2.84
CA GLU A 310 3.18 -0.68 -1.73
C GLU A 310 4.56 -0.03 -1.70
N SER A 311 4.63 1.28 -1.90
CA SER A 311 5.86 2.05 -1.77
C SER A 311 6.20 2.24 -0.29
N GLU A 312 7.36 1.74 0.15
CA GLU A 312 7.71 1.72 1.56
C GLU A 312 9.22 1.68 1.80
N PHE A 313 9.62 1.78 3.08
CA PHE A 313 10.92 1.28 3.53
C PHE A 313 10.92 -0.24 3.56
N LEU A 314 12.11 -0.87 3.53
CA LEU A 314 12.21 -2.31 3.70
C LEU A 314 11.50 -2.77 5.01
N PRO A 315 10.81 -3.91 5.01
CA PRO A 315 10.19 -4.46 6.22
C PRO A 315 11.23 -4.63 7.33
N ASP A 316 10.85 -4.34 8.58
CA ASP A 316 11.72 -4.41 9.77
C ASP A 316 12.94 -3.46 9.78
N SER A 317 13.00 -2.45 8.91
CA SER A 317 14.09 -1.45 8.89
C SER A 317 14.49 -0.83 10.25
N PRO A 318 13.59 -0.61 11.23
CA PRO A 318 14.01 -0.06 12.52
C PRO A 318 15.02 -0.95 13.26
N ASN A 319 15.06 -2.25 12.94
CA ASN A 319 16.00 -3.23 13.48
C ASN A 319 17.19 -3.50 12.56
N HIS A 320 17.24 -2.86 11.38
CA HIS A 320 18.25 -3.07 10.34
C HIS A 320 18.83 -1.74 9.80
N PRO A 321 19.49 -0.93 10.65
CA PRO A 321 20.07 0.36 10.25
C PRO A 321 21.23 0.22 9.24
N GLU A 322 21.77 -0.98 9.05
CA GLU A 322 22.86 -1.28 8.12
C GLU A 322 22.44 -1.38 6.65
N TRP A 323 21.14 -1.46 6.35
CA TRP A 323 20.67 -1.64 4.98
C TRP A 323 20.89 -0.40 4.11
N PRO A 324 21.12 -0.57 2.80
CA PRO A 324 21.46 0.51 1.88
C PRO A 324 20.22 1.32 1.46
N GLN A 325 19.58 1.97 2.42
CA GLN A 325 18.42 2.84 2.24
C GLN A 325 18.52 4.03 3.21
N PRO A 326 17.71 5.10 3.04
CA PRO A 326 17.63 6.17 4.03
C PRO A 326 17.16 5.64 5.39
N ASP A 327 17.51 6.37 6.45
CA ASP A 327 17.04 6.06 7.80
C ASP A 327 15.52 6.27 7.91
N CYS A 328 14.80 5.27 8.43
CA CYS A 328 13.35 5.35 8.68
C CYS A 328 13.01 6.05 10.00
N TRP A 329 13.99 6.34 10.86
CA TRP A 329 13.79 7.05 12.12
C TRP A 329 13.66 8.56 11.90
N LEU A 330 12.45 9.09 12.06
CA LEU A 330 12.18 10.52 12.01
C LEU A 330 12.59 11.18 13.33
N GLN A 331 13.46 12.19 13.26
CA GLN A 331 13.90 12.96 14.43
C GLN A 331 13.08 14.24 14.64
N PRO A 332 13.00 14.77 15.88
CA PRO A 332 12.40 16.08 16.14
C PRO A 332 13.05 17.17 15.29
N GLY A 333 12.22 18.03 14.70
CA GLY A 333 12.68 19.10 13.79
C GLY A 333 12.88 18.67 12.34
N GLN A 334 12.93 17.36 12.05
CA GLN A 334 12.87 16.86 10.67
C GLN A 334 11.43 16.80 10.15
N ARG A 335 11.30 16.58 8.85
CA ARG A 335 10.01 16.35 8.18
C ARG A 335 10.11 15.06 7.36
N TYR A 336 9.24 14.11 7.66
CA TYR A 336 9.02 12.96 6.78
C TYR A 336 8.30 13.45 5.52
N GLN A 337 8.77 13.02 4.35
CA GLN A 337 8.12 13.26 3.07
C GLN A 337 8.22 11.99 2.25
N SER A 338 7.07 11.50 1.79
CA SER A 338 7.00 10.38 0.85
C SER A 338 5.90 10.65 -0.16
N ALA A 339 6.11 10.26 -1.41
CA ALA A 339 5.14 10.42 -2.48
C ALA A 339 5.10 9.18 -3.35
N THR A 340 3.89 8.81 -3.79
CA THR A 340 3.66 7.72 -4.74
C THR A 340 2.60 8.12 -5.74
N HIS A 341 2.92 7.97 -7.02
CA HIS A 341 2.06 8.34 -8.12
C HIS A 341 1.68 7.10 -8.95
N TYR A 342 0.39 6.84 -9.05
CA TYR A 342 -0.17 5.81 -9.91
C TYR A 342 -0.70 6.47 -11.19
N GLN A 343 0.08 6.35 -12.26
CA GLN A 343 -0.29 6.84 -13.59
C GLN A 343 -1.06 5.75 -14.33
N LEU A 344 -2.36 5.93 -14.52
CA LEU A 344 -3.24 4.97 -15.19
C LEU A 344 -3.42 5.35 -16.66
N ILE A 345 -3.32 4.38 -17.56
CA ILE A 345 -3.20 4.62 -19.00
C ILE A 345 -4.16 3.68 -19.74
N PRO A 346 -5.26 4.19 -20.33
CA PRO A 346 -6.06 3.41 -21.26
C PRO A 346 -5.29 3.25 -22.58
N ILE A 347 -5.09 2.01 -23.02
CA ILE A 347 -4.30 1.63 -24.21
C ILE A 347 -5.17 1.49 -25.45
#